data_AF-A0A3C1GBH1-F1
#
_entry.id   AF-A0A3C1GBH1-F1
#
_cell.length_a   1.000
_cell.length_b   1.000
_cell.length_c   1.000
_cell.angle_alpha   90.00
_cell.angle_beta   90.00
_cell.angle_gamma   90.00
#
_symmetry.space_group_name_H-M   'P 1'
#
loop_
_entity.id
_entity.type
_entity.pdbx_description
1 polymer ?
#
loop_
_entity_poly.entity_id
_entity_poly.type
_entity_poly.pdbx_seq_one_letter_code
_entity_poly.pdbx_strand_id
1 'polypeptide(L)'
;MALTGLQRTVCRLLAETRIASGESYVAGGVALNELIAASRISRDIDLFHDTDEALEASWRADRLLLEANGFEVLLVRERATFVEAEVAAGGDRVLLEWARDSAFRFFPLQRHEEFGLTLHPFDLATNKVLALVGRLEVRDWVDVIATHDRLQPLGYVAWAACAKDPGFGPAAILEGAARSGRYSAEEVRALSFAGDPPDAGELARAWHRILDSAREIVSLLPPEEVGTCVLAASGGLFRGTPAEIRGALREGGMVFHRGRIRGALPQLKA
;
A
#
# COMPACT_ATOMS: atom_id res chain seq x y z
N MET A 1 9.58 -3.72 -14.46
CA MET A 1 9.98 -3.59 -13.04
C MET A 1 9.43 -2.26 -12.54
N ALA A 2 8.90 -2.20 -11.32
CA ALA A 2 8.27 -0.97 -10.80
C ALA A 2 9.29 0.02 -10.21
N LEU A 3 10.52 -0.43 -9.98
CA LEU A 3 11.66 0.37 -9.53
C LEU A 3 12.55 0.84 -10.69
N THR A 4 12.95 2.11 -10.66
CA THR A 4 14.05 2.63 -11.49
C THR A 4 15.42 2.13 -10.98
N GLY A 5 16.47 2.30 -11.78
CA GLY A 5 17.84 1.93 -11.38
C GLY A 5 18.30 2.67 -10.12
N LEU A 6 18.09 3.99 -10.06
CA LEU A 6 18.44 4.79 -8.88
C LEU A 6 17.63 4.39 -7.65
N GLN A 7 16.31 4.20 -7.79
CA GLN A 7 15.46 3.75 -6.68
C GLN A 7 15.96 2.43 -6.09
N ARG A 8 16.29 1.46 -6.95
CA ARG A 8 16.82 0.17 -6.52
C ARG A 8 18.13 0.31 -5.75
N THR A 9 19.06 1.10 -6.26
CA THR A 9 20.36 1.34 -5.62
C THR A 9 20.19 1.97 -4.23
N VAL A 10 19.35 3.01 -4.12
CA VAL A 10 19.07 3.68 -2.84
C VAL A 10 18.37 2.75 -1.86
N CYS A 11 17.35 2.02 -2.29
CA CYS A 11 16.65 1.06 -1.43
C CYS A 11 17.60 -0.02 -0.88
N ARG A 12 18.43 -0.63 -1.74
CA ARG A 12 19.40 -1.66 -1.36
C ARG A 12 20.44 -1.13 -0.38
N LEU A 13 20.98 0.06 -0.63
CA LEU A 13 21.99 0.66 0.25
C LEU A 13 21.47 0.81 1.68
N LEU A 14 20.21 1.18 1.80
CA LEU A 14 19.61 1.45 3.10
C LEU A 14 18.91 0.21 3.71
N ALA A 15 18.81 -0.90 2.99
CA ALA A 15 18.05 -2.09 3.39
C ALA A 15 18.51 -2.69 4.74
N GLU A 16 19.82 -2.80 4.96
CA GLU A 16 20.39 -3.36 6.19
C GLU A 16 20.03 -2.52 7.43
N THR A 17 20.04 -1.19 7.31
CA THR A 17 19.62 -0.28 8.40
C THR A 17 18.17 -0.54 8.81
N ARG A 18 17.32 -0.89 7.83
CA ARG A 18 15.90 -1.15 8.08
C ARG A 18 15.72 -2.48 8.80
N ILE A 19 16.41 -3.53 8.34
CA ILE A 19 16.42 -4.84 9.01
C ILE A 19 16.94 -4.71 10.45
N ALA A 20 18.02 -3.97 10.65
CA ALA A 20 18.65 -3.79 11.96
C ALA A 20 17.77 -3.00 12.93
N SER A 21 17.08 -1.95 12.47
CA SER A 21 16.21 -1.15 13.32
C SER A 21 14.89 -1.86 13.65
N GLY A 22 14.30 -2.59 12.69
CA GLY A 22 13.02 -3.27 12.87
C GLY A 22 11.79 -2.35 12.97
N GLU A 23 12.01 -1.03 12.91
CA GLU A 23 10.99 0.01 13.13
C GLU A 23 10.96 1.05 12.00
N SER A 24 11.77 0.84 10.94
CA SER A 24 11.75 1.58 9.68
C SER A 24 11.55 0.61 8.51
N TYR A 25 10.70 0.96 7.54
CA TYR A 25 10.35 0.08 6.43
C TYR A 25 9.89 0.86 5.18
N VAL A 26 10.15 0.30 4.00
CA VAL A 26 9.67 0.86 2.73
C VAL A 26 8.17 0.59 2.57
N ALA A 27 7.41 1.62 2.22
CA ALA A 27 5.97 1.59 2.11
C ALA A 27 5.46 2.23 0.81
N GLY A 28 4.19 2.60 0.82
CA GLY A 28 3.53 3.40 -0.21
C GLY A 28 3.54 2.77 -1.62
N GLY A 29 3.54 3.64 -2.63
CA GLY A 29 3.29 3.24 -4.01
C GLY A 29 4.39 2.35 -4.59
N VAL A 30 5.65 2.62 -4.23
CA VAL A 30 6.80 1.85 -4.72
C VAL A 30 6.78 0.41 -4.21
N ALA A 31 6.52 0.21 -2.92
CA ALA A 31 6.44 -1.12 -2.32
C ALA A 31 5.23 -1.89 -2.85
N LEU A 32 4.05 -1.24 -2.90
CA LEU A 32 2.82 -1.89 -3.37
C LEU A 32 3.00 -2.42 -4.80
N ASN A 33 3.47 -1.56 -5.71
CA ASN A 33 3.53 -1.89 -7.13
C ASN A 33 4.62 -2.91 -7.45
N GLU A 34 5.74 -2.90 -6.73
CA GLU A 34 6.75 -3.96 -6.86
C GLU A 34 6.19 -5.31 -6.38
N LEU A 35 5.56 -5.35 -5.19
CA LEU A 35 5.09 -6.60 -4.58
C LEU A 35 3.90 -7.25 -5.32
N ILE A 36 3.03 -6.46 -5.97
CA ILE A 36 1.93 -6.99 -6.79
C ILE A 36 2.27 -7.06 -8.29
N ALA A 37 3.51 -6.71 -8.65
CA ALA A 37 4.00 -6.62 -10.02
C ALA A 37 3.12 -5.73 -10.94
N ALA A 38 2.63 -4.61 -10.41
CA ALA A 38 1.85 -3.63 -11.17
C ALA A 38 2.74 -2.84 -12.14
N SER A 39 2.15 -2.28 -13.20
CA SER A 39 2.89 -1.55 -14.23
C SER A 39 3.23 -0.11 -13.82
N ARG A 40 2.48 0.53 -12.92
CA ARG A 40 2.73 1.93 -12.55
C ARG A 40 4.04 2.05 -11.76
N ILE A 41 4.93 2.92 -12.23
CA ILE A 41 6.19 3.28 -11.56
C ILE A 41 5.90 4.44 -10.61
N SER A 42 6.27 4.30 -9.32
CA SER A 42 6.19 5.40 -8.36
C SER A 42 7.37 6.35 -8.52
N ARG A 43 7.14 7.64 -8.24
CA ARG A 43 8.19 8.68 -8.34
C ARG A 43 8.96 8.83 -7.02
N ASP A 44 8.28 8.51 -5.93
CA ASP A 44 8.67 8.63 -4.54
C ASP A 44 8.98 7.26 -3.92
N ILE A 45 9.88 7.27 -2.93
CA ILE A 45 10.10 6.17 -1.99
C ILE A 45 9.60 6.63 -0.63
N ASP A 46 8.57 5.95 -0.14
CA ASP A 46 8.03 6.17 1.20
C ASP A 46 8.76 5.28 2.23
N LEU A 47 9.30 5.88 3.29
CA LEU A 47 9.94 5.24 4.43
C LEU A 47 9.13 5.54 5.68
N PHE A 48 8.46 4.53 6.22
CA PHE A 48 7.57 4.70 7.37
C PHE A 48 8.25 4.27 8.67
N HIS A 49 7.87 4.95 9.75
CA HIS A 49 8.38 4.73 11.09
C HIS A 49 7.24 4.65 12.10
N ASP A 50 7.36 3.74 13.06
CA ASP A 50 6.34 3.54 14.09
C ASP A 50 6.34 4.67 15.16
N THR A 51 7.43 5.44 15.28
CA THR A 51 7.54 6.59 16.22
C THR A 51 8.30 7.77 15.62
N ASP A 52 8.13 8.97 16.20
CA ASP A 52 8.81 10.19 15.78
C ASP A 52 10.33 10.09 16.03
N GLU A 53 10.76 9.45 17.12
CA GLU A 53 12.18 9.23 17.44
C GLU A 53 12.86 8.29 16.44
N ALA A 54 12.15 7.23 16.01
CA ALA A 54 12.65 6.31 15.00
C ALA A 54 12.82 7.02 13.64
N LEU A 55 11.90 7.92 13.30
CA LEU A 55 12.00 8.75 12.10
C LEU A 55 13.23 9.66 12.16
N GLU A 56 13.40 10.41 13.25
CA GLU A 56 14.51 11.36 13.39
C GLU A 56 15.86 10.63 13.34
N ALA A 57 15.98 9.50 14.04
CA ALA A 57 17.19 8.67 14.01
C ALA A 57 17.47 8.11 12.62
N SER A 58 16.44 7.60 11.93
CA SER A 58 16.55 7.06 10.57
C SER A 58 16.96 8.14 9.57
N TRP A 59 16.33 9.32 9.60
CA TRP A 59 16.69 10.42 8.69
C TRP A 59 18.16 10.82 8.83
N ARG A 60 18.63 11.01 10.07
CA ARG A 60 20.03 11.38 10.33
C ARG A 60 21.01 10.30 9.83
N ALA A 61 20.71 9.03 10.11
CA ALA A 61 21.55 7.91 9.70
C ALA A 61 21.54 7.72 8.18
N ASP A 62 20.37 7.75 7.55
CA ASP A 62 20.20 7.55 6.12
C ASP A 62 20.87 8.67 5.32
N ARG A 63 20.73 9.93 5.75
CA ARG A 63 21.42 11.07 5.12
C ARG A 63 22.94 10.87 5.10
N LEU A 64 23.54 10.53 6.24
CA LEU A 64 24.98 10.29 6.35
C LEU A 64 25.42 9.11 5.47
N LEU A 65 24.64 8.04 5.45
CA LEU A 65 24.93 6.85 4.66
C LEU A 65 24.86 7.15 3.15
N LEU A 66 23.88 7.93 2.71
CA LEU A 66 23.75 8.36 1.32
C LEU A 66 24.91 9.27 0.91
N GLU A 67 25.22 10.31 1.69
CA GLU A 67 26.34 11.23 1.42
C GLU A 67 27.68 10.48 1.37
N ALA A 68 27.92 9.54 2.28
CA ALA A 68 29.13 8.71 2.30
C ALA A 68 29.29 7.80 1.07
N ASN A 69 28.18 7.50 0.37
CA ASN A 69 28.17 6.70 -0.85
C ASN A 69 28.08 7.58 -2.12
N GLY A 70 28.35 8.89 -2.00
CA GLY A 70 28.47 9.81 -3.12
C GLY A 70 27.14 10.31 -3.70
N PHE A 71 26.03 10.11 -2.98
CA PHE A 71 24.75 10.73 -3.34
C PHE A 71 24.71 12.18 -2.85
N GLU A 72 24.11 13.06 -3.67
CA GLU A 72 23.70 14.38 -3.21
C GLU A 72 22.34 14.26 -2.53
N VAL A 73 22.21 14.80 -1.31
CA VAL A 73 20.96 14.79 -0.55
C VAL A 73 20.54 16.23 -0.29
N LEU A 74 19.46 16.65 -0.96
CA LEU A 74 18.88 17.98 -0.80
C LEU A 74 17.60 17.89 0.04
N LEU A 75 17.62 18.49 1.23
CA LEU A 75 16.43 18.60 2.06
C LEU A 75 15.39 19.52 1.37
N VAL A 76 14.20 18.98 1.11
CA VAL A 76 13.08 19.71 0.49
C VAL A 76 12.17 20.26 1.58
N ARG A 77 11.82 19.43 2.57
CA ARG A 77 10.88 19.80 3.63
C ARG A 77 11.13 18.98 4.89
N GLU A 78 11.04 19.64 6.04
CA GLU A 78 11.18 19.01 7.37
C GLU A 78 10.08 19.51 8.31
N ARG A 79 9.42 18.56 8.97
CA ARG A 79 8.39 18.74 10.00
C ARG A 79 8.56 17.64 11.05
N ALA A 80 7.97 17.82 12.22
CA ALA A 80 8.14 16.90 13.35
C ALA A 80 7.88 15.41 13.01
N THR A 81 6.90 15.13 12.14
CA THR A 81 6.48 13.76 11.79
C THR A 81 6.77 13.42 10.32
N PHE A 82 7.54 14.24 9.61
CA PHE A 82 7.71 14.11 8.16
C PHE A 82 8.97 14.83 7.67
N VAL A 83 9.82 14.12 6.93
CA VAL A 83 10.99 14.66 6.24
C VAL A 83 10.95 14.22 4.79
N GLU A 84 11.29 15.13 3.88
CA GLU A 84 11.32 14.89 2.45
C GLU A 84 12.62 15.45 1.88
N ALA A 85 13.33 14.60 1.13
CA ALA A 85 14.60 14.95 0.52
C ALA A 85 14.70 14.40 -0.90
N GLU A 86 15.33 15.17 -1.78
CA GLU A 86 15.73 14.71 -3.10
C GLU A 86 17.12 14.07 -2.99
N VAL A 87 17.24 12.83 -3.47
CA VAL A 87 18.50 12.10 -3.54
C VAL A 87 18.90 11.98 -5.01
N ALA A 88 20.07 12.49 -5.36
CA ALA A 88 20.55 12.55 -6.74
C ALA A 88 21.88 11.78 -6.94
N ALA A 89 22.01 11.15 -8.10
CA ALA A 89 23.25 10.54 -8.58
C ALA A 89 23.26 10.48 -10.11
N GLY A 90 24.36 10.89 -10.74
CA GLY A 90 24.56 10.73 -12.18
C GLY A 90 23.54 11.45 -13.06
N GLY A 91 22.91 12.52 -12.56
CA GLY A 91 21.85 13.27 -13.26
C GLY A 91 20.43 12.73 -13.04
N ASP A 92 20.30 11.53 -12.47
CA ASP A 92 19.03 11.00 -11.99
C ASP A 92 18.75 11.48 -10.57
N ARG A 93 17.46 11.56 -10.23
CA ARG A 93 16.98 11.95 -8.91
C ARG A 93 15.78 11.12 -8.48
N VAL A 94 15.64 10.94 -7.18
CA VAL A 94 14.51 10.29 -6.55
C VAL A 94 14.10 11.05 -5.30
N LEU A 95 12.80 11.18 -5.09
CA LEU A 95 12.24 11.77 -3.87
C LEU A 95 12.12 10.68 -2.81
N LEU A 96 12.69 10.91 -1.63
CA LEU A 96 12.50 10.06 -0.46
C LEU A 96 11.68 10.82 0.58
N GLU A 97 10.69 10.14 1.15
CA GLU A 97 9.84 10.66 2.21
C GLU A 97 9.99 9.77 3.45
N TRP A 98 10.45 10.32 4.56
CA TRP A 98 10.42 9.69 5.88
C TRP A 98 9.17 10.22 6.59
N ALA A 99 8.27 9.32 6.98
CA ALA A 99 6.99 9.70 7.58
C ALA A 99 6.69 8.83 8.80
N ARG A 100 6.23 9.45 9.90
CA ARG A 100 5.71 8.68 11.01
C ARG A 100 4.32 8.17 10.64
N ASP A 101 4.14 6.86 10.73
CA ASP A 101 2.86 6.18 10.47
C ASP A 101 2.41 5.37 11.69
N SER A 102 1.15 4.92 11.67
CA SER A 102 0.64 4.03 12.70
C SER A 102 1.35 2.67 12.67
N ALA A 103 1.75 2.17 13.84
CA ALA A 103 2.25 0.81 13.98
C ALA A 103 1.15 -0.27 13.80
N PHE A 104 -0.12 0.13 13.63
CA PHE A 104 -1.22 -0.81 13.40
C PHE A 104 -1.14 -1.41 11.99
N ARG A 105 -1.10 -2.74 11.92
CA ARG A 105 -1.06 -3.50 10.68
C ARG A 105 -1.72 -4.88 10.85
N PHE A 106 -2.11 -5.49 9.74
CA PHE A 106 -2.67 -6.84 9.76
C PHE A 106 -1.56 -7.88 9.90
N PHE A 107 -0.49 -7.72 9.15
CA PHE A 107 0.62 -8.67 9.11
C PHE A 107 1.91 -8.04 9.67
N PRO A 108 2.85 -8.87 10.18
CA PRO A 108 4.19 -8.40 10.50
C PRO A 108 4.89 -7.84 9.25
N LEU A 109 5.92 -7.02 9.48
CA LEU A 109 6.81 -6.58 8.40
C LEU A 109 7.42 -7.78 7.68
N GLN A 110 7.56 -7.65 6.37
CA GLN A 110 8.17 -8.64 5.50
C GLN A 110 9.60 -8.22 5.17
N ARG A 111 10.51 -9.21 5.12
CA ARG A 111 11.82 -8.99 4.52
C ARG A 111 11.68 -8.97 3.00
N HIS A 112 12.39 -8.06 2.35
CA HIS A 112 12.42 -7.94 0.91
C HIS A 112 13.84 -7.63 0.45
N GLU A 113 14.30 -8.29 -0.61
CA GLU A 113 15.68 -8.18 -1.11
C GLU A 113 16.08 -6.74 -1.42
N GLU A 114 15.16 -5.97 -2.01
CA GLU A 114 15.43 -4.57 -2.37
C GLU A 114 15.23 -3.60 -1.20
N PHE A 115 14.29 -3.89 -0.29
CA PHE A 115 13.79 -2.90 0.67
C PHE A 115 14.34 -3.09 2.08
N GLY A 116 14.92 -4.25 2.36
CA GLY A 116 15.22 -4.69 3.72
C GLY A 116 13.93 -5.11 4.42
N LEU A 117 13.13 -4.13 4.86
CA LEU A 117 11.80 -4.34 5.42
C LEU A 117 10.72 -3.58 4.64
N THR A 118 9.54 -4.19 4.50
CA THR A 118 8.36 -3.58 3.90
C THR A 118 7.08 -4.08 4.57
N LEU A 119 5.97 -3.38 4.36
CA LEU A 119 4.65 -3.83 4.78
C LEU A 119 4.19 -5.00 3.91
N HIS A 120 3.37 -5.89 4.48
CA HIS A 120 2.67 -6.89 3.69
C HIS A 120 1.83 -6.21 2.58
N PRO A 121 1.70 -6.79 1.37
CA PRO A 121 0.94 -6.18 0.28
C PRO A 121 -0.48 -5.77 0.66
N PHE A 122 -1.14 -6.57 1.49
CA PHE A 122 -2.46 -6.25 2.03
C PHE A 122 -2.49 -4.99 2.91
N ASP A 123 -1.46 -4.79 3.73
CA ASP A 123 -1.33 -3.58 4.54
C ASP A 123 -1.07 -2.35 3.66
N LEU A 124 -0.28 -2.50 2.60
CA LEU A 124 -0.07 -1.43 1.60
C LEU A 124 -1.35 -1.09 0.84
N ALA A 125 -2.12 -2.11 0.44
CA ALA A 125 -3.40 -1.96 -0.23
C ALA A 125 -4.45 -1.23 0.62
N THR A 126 -4.56 -1.57 1.91
CA THR A 126 -5.48 -0.87 2.83
C THR A 126 -5.07 0.59 3.03
N ASN A 127 -3.77 0.87 3.20
CA ASN A 127 -3.27 2.26 3.25
C ASN A 127 -3.58 3.01 1.94
N LYS A 128 -3.45 2.33 0.80
CA LYS A 128 -3.72 2.90 -0.52
C LYS A 128 -5.20 3.25 -0.73
N VAL A 129 -6.11 2.41 -0.26
CA VAL A 129 -7.56 2.71 -0.30
C VAL A 129 -7.90 3.90 0.57
N LEU A 130 -7.32 4.02 1.76
CA LEU A 130 -7.54 5.20 2.62
C LEU A 130 -6.98 6.48 2.00
N ALA A 131 -5.78 6.39 1.40
CA ALA A 131 -5.20 7.51 0.65
C ALA A 131 -6.13 7.95 -0.50
N LEU A 132 -6.63 7.01 -1.31
CA LEU A 132 -7.58 7.30 -2.40
C LEU A 132 -8.77 8.12 -1.90
N VAL A 133 -9.40 7.69 -0.79
CA VAL A 133 -10.56 8.37 -0.20
C VAL A 133 -10.21 9.77 0.34
N GLY A 134 -9.01 9.93 0.88
CA GLY A 134 -8.55 11.19 1.49
C GLY A 134 -8.13 12.28 0.50
N ARG A 135 -7.54 11.93 -0.65
CA ARG A 135 -6.99 12.93 -1.60
C ARG A 135 -7.48 12.85 -3.04
N LEU A 136 -8.10 11.73 -3.45
CA LEU A 136 -8.64 11.54 -4.80
C LEU A 136 -7.61 11.76 -5.93
N GLU A 137 -6.38 11.24 -5.76
CA GLU A 137 -5.34 11.32 -6.80
C GLU A 137 -5.45 10.16 -7.82
N VAL A 138 -5.19 10.45 -9.10
CA VAL A 138 -5.23 9.47 -10.20
C VAL A 138 -4.31 8.27 -9.97
N ARG A 139 -3.15 8.47 -9.32
CA ARG A 139 -2.21 7.37 -9.02
C ARG A 139 -2.80 6.34 -8.06
N ASP A 140 -3.59 6.79 -7.07
CA ASP A 140 -4.19 5.87 -6.12
C ASP A 140 -5.34 5.10 -6.76
N TRP A 141 -6.09 5.76 -7.63
CA TRP A 141 -7.15 5.10 -8.39
C TRP A 141 -6.60 3.96 -9.26
N VAL A 142 -5.50 4.21 -9.98
CA VAL A 142 -4.80 3.19 -10.77
C VAL A 142 -4.27 2.05 -9.88
N ASP A 143 -3.63 2.38 -8.75
CA ASP A 143 -3.10 1.37 -7.82
C ASP A 143 -4.19 0.51 -7.18
N VAL A 144 -5.34 1.10 -6.83
CA VAL A 144 -6.48 0.36 -6.24
C VAL A 144 -7.10 -0.58 -7.28
N ILE A 145 -7.21 -0.17 -8.55
CA ILE A 145 -7.65 -1.08 -9.63
C ILE A 145 -6.66 -2.24 -9.78
N ALA A 146 -5.35 -1.96 -9.83
CA ALA A 146 -4.33 -3.01 -9.90
C ALA A 146 -4.38 -3.95 -8.68
N THR A 147 -4.65 -3.41 -7.49
CA THR A 147 -4.83 -4.17 -6.25
C THR A 147 -6.03 -5.11 -6.32
N HIS A 148 -7.18 -4.62 -6.83
CA HIS A 148 -8.36 -5.45 -7.05
C HIS A 148 -8.02 -6.67 -7.92
N ASP A 149 -7.34 -6.43 -9.04
CA ASP A 149 -7.00 -7.47 -10.00
C ASP A 149 -5.96 -8.45 -9.48
N ARG A 150 -4.92 -7.97 -8.78
CA ARG A 150 -3.71 -8.77 -8.49
C ARG A 150 -3.59 -9.25 -7.05
N LEU A 151 -4.23 -8.57 -6.09
CA LEU A 151 -4.07 -8.87 -4.66
C LEU A 151 -5.35 -9.35 -3.99
N GLN A 152 -6.36 -8.49 -3.88
CA GLN A 152 -7.66 -8.87 -3.31
C GLN A 152 -8.75 -7.91 -3.79
N PRO A 153 -9.98 -8.40 -4.08
CA PRO A 153 -11.08 -7.53 -4.49
C PRO A 153 -11.33 -6.38 -3.50
N LEU A 154 -11.58 -5.19 -4.04
CA LEU A 154 -11.76 -3.94 -3.30
C LEU A 154 -12.71 -4.05 -2.10
N GLY A 155 -13.80 -4.83 -2.20
CA GLY A 155 -14.73 -5.03 -1.09
C GLY A 155 -14.06 -5.53 0.19
N TYR A 156 -13.14 -6.49 0.08
CA TYR A 156 -12.38 -7.03 1.23
C TYR A 156 -11.32 -6.05 1.73
N VAL A 157 -10.68 -5.31 0.82
CA VAL A 157 -9.67 -4.30 1.21
C VAL A 157 -10.34 -3.14 1.94
N ALA A 158 -11.47 -2.64 1.44
CA ALA A 158 -12.27 -1.60 2.09
C ALA A 158 -12.86 -2.08 3.43
N TRP A 159 -13.29 -3.36 3.51
CA TRP A 159 -13.73 -3.99 4.73
C TRP A 159 -12.68 -3.98 5.85
N ALA A 160 -11.42 -4.20 5.51
CA ALA A 160 -10.33 -4.18 6.47
C ALA A 160 -9.82 -2.76 6.77
N ALA A 161 -9.78 -1.89 5.74
CA ALA A 161 -9.22 -0.54 5.85
C ALA A 161 -9.86 0.31 6.97
N CYS A 162 -11.13 0.09 7.30
CA CYS A 162 -11.79 0.79 8.41
C CYS A 162 -11.17 0.53 9.79
N ALA A 163 -10.43 -0.57 9.97
CA ALA A 163 -9.71 -0.79 11.24
C ALA A 163 -8.53 0.17 11.44
N LYS A 164 -7.99 0.72 10.35
CA LYS A 164 -6.89 1.69 10.37
C LYS A 164 -7.39 3.13 10.54
N ASP A 165 -8.62 3.39 10.14
CA ASP A 165 -9.30 4.67 10.35
C ASP A 165 -10.72 4.44 10.89
N PRO A 166 -10.90 4.40 12.22
CA PRO A 166 -12.19 4.16 12.86
C PRO A 166 -13.27 5.20 12.54
N GLY A 167 -12.91 6.33 11.91
CA GLY A 167 -13.84 7.35 11.45
C GLY A 167 -14.71 6.91 10.27
N PHE A 168 -14.34 5.82 9.57
CA PHE A 168 -15.06 5.32 8.41
C PHE A 168 -15.53 3.87 8.60
N GLY A 169 -16.77 3.57 8.22
CA GLY A 169 -17.21 2.20 7.97
C GLY A 169 -16.84 1.74 6.54
N PRO A 170 -16.83 0.43 6.25
CA PRO A 170 -16.52 -0.10 4.92
C PRO A 170 -17.36 0.54 3.79
N ALA A 171 -18.67 0.72 4.02
CA ALA A 171 -19.54 1.38 3.06
C ALA A 171 -19.16 2.85 2.82
N ALA A 172 -18.77 3.59 3.88
CA ALA A 172 -18.33 4.98 3.75
C ALA A 172 -17.03 5.11 2.96
N ILE A 173 -16.11 4.14 3.12
CA ILE A 173 -14.88 4.04 2.30
C ILE A 173 -15.25 3.84 0.83
N LEU A 174 -16.17 2.92 0.52
CA LEU A 174 -16.59 2.66 -0.86
C LEU A 174 -17.28 3.88 -1.49
N GLU A 175 -18.14 4.59 -0.76
CA GLU A 175 -18.77 5.82 -1.27
C GLU A 175 -17.77 6.96 -1.41
N GLY A 176 -16.79 7.06 -0.51
CA GLY A 176 -15.66 7.97 -0.66
C GLY A 176 -14.84 7.67 -1.92
N ALA A 177 -14.56 6.39 -2.17
CA ALA A 177 -13.86 5.92 -3.35
C ALA A 177 -14.69 6.12 -4.62
N ALA A 178 -16.01 5.96 -4.58
CA ALA A 178 -16.89 6.19 -5.74
C ALA A 178 -16.87 7.65 -6.26
N ARG A 179 -16.40 8.61 -5.44
CA ARG A 179 -16.14 9.98 -5.89
C ARG A 179 -14.89 10.10 -6.76
N SER A 180 -13.95 9.15 -6.63
CA SER A 180 -12.83 8.98 -7.55
C SER A 180 -13.27 8.24 -8.81
N GLY A 181 -12.64 8.52 -9.96
CA GLY A 181 -12.94 7.84 -11.22
C GLY A 181 -13.36 8.77 -12.37
N ARG A 182 -13.28 10.09 -12.19
CA ARG A 182 -13.40 11.08 -13.28
C ARG A 182 -12.03 11.60 -13.70
N TYR A 183 -11.11 10.68 -13.98
CA TYR A 183 -9.78 11.03 -14.48
C TYR A 183 -9.76 10.97 -16.00
N SER A 184 -9.19 12.02 -16.59
CA SER A 184 -8.97 12.13 -18.02
C SER A 184 -7.84 11.21 -18.49
N ALA A 185 -7.82 10.95 -19.80
CA ALA A 185 -6.72 10.21 -20.41
C ALA A 185 -5.38 10.95 -20.29
N GLU A 186 -5.38 12.28 -20.17
CA GLU A 186 -4.18 13.09 -19.94
C GLU A 186 -3.61 12.88 -18.54
N GLU A 187 -4.46 12.89 -17.51
CA GLU A 187 -4.04 12.61 -16.13
C GLU A 187 -3.43 11.21 -15.98
N VAL A 188 -4.01 10.20 -16.63
CA VAL A 188 -3.44 8.84 -16.64
C VAL A 188 -2.10 8.83 -17.37
N ARG A 189 -2.00 9.44 -18.57
CA ARG A 189 -0.74 9.51 -19.33
C ARG A 189 0.37 10.31 -18.65
N ALA A 190 0.02 11.21 -17.73
CA ALA A 190 0.99 11.95 -16.93
C ALA A 190 1.70 11.06 -15.89
N LEU A 191 1.15 9.89 -15.56
CA LEU A 191 1.81 8.90 -14.71
C LEU A 191 2.87 8.11 -15.48
N SER A 192 3.78 7.49 -14.75
CA SER A 192 4.83 6.64 -15.31
C SER A 192 4.42 5.17 -15.25
N PHE A 193 4.62 4.44 -16.35
CA PHE A 193 4.32 3.01 -16.45
C PHE A 193 5.48 2.23 -17.07
N ALA A 194 5.63 0.99 -16.65
CA ALA A 194 6.40 0.00 -17.37
C ALA A 194 5.58 -0.46 -18.59
N GLY A 195 5.88 0.12 -19.75
CA GLY A 195 5.15 -0.09 -21.00
C GLY A 195 4.11 1.00 -21.26
N ASP A 196 3.15 0.70 -22.12
CA ASP A 196 2.12 1.65 -22.51
C ASP A 196 1.18 1.97 -21.34
N PRO A 197 0.78 3.25 -21.18
CA PRO A 197 -0.21 3.63 -20.19
C PRO A 197 -1.57 2.96 -20.48
N PRO A 198 -2.31 2.53 -19.45
CA PRO A 198 -3.63 1.91 -19.64
C PRO A 198 -4.65 2.91 -20.21
N ASP A 199 -5.65 2.40 -20.93
CA ASP A 199 -6.75 3.22 -21.42
C ASP A 199 -7.63 3.71 -20.27
N ALA A 200 -7.77 5.03 -20.14
CA ALA A 200 -8.55 5.64 -19.07
C ALA A 200 -10.04 5.26 -19.13
N GLY A 201 -10.60 5.06 -20.33
CA GLY A 201 -11.98 4.63 -20.51
C GLY A 201 -12.21 3.19 -20.04
N GLU A 202 -11.27 2.30 -20.32
CA GLU A 202 -11.27 0.92 -19.81
C GLU A 202 -11.18 0.89 -18.30
N LEU A 203 -10.25 1.66 -17.71
CA LEU A 203 -10.14 1.79 -16.26
C LEU A 203 -11.42 2.34 -15.64
N ALA A 204 -12.05 3.36 -16.23
CA ALA A 204 -13.33 3.90 -15.76
C ALA A 204 -14.45 2.85 -15.80
N ARG A 205 -14.55 2.06 -16.87
CA ARG A 205 -15.54 0.96 -16.96
C ARG A 205 -15.26 -0.13 -15.94
N ALA A 206 -13.99 -0.50 -15.75
CA ALA A 206 -13.58 -1.48 -14.73
C ALA A 206 -13.92 -0.98 -13.32
N TRP A 207 -13.64 0.29 -13.03
CA TRP A 207 -13.89 0.92 -11.74
C TRP A 207 -15.35 0.82 -11.30
N HIS A 208 -16.31 1.09 -12.20
CA HIS A 208 -17.73 0.95 -11.87
C HIS A 208 -18.08 -0.50 -11.50
N ARG A 209 -17.62 -1.49 -12.27
CA ARG A 209 -17.85 -2.92 -11.95
C ARG A 209 -17.20 -3.32 -10.63
N ILE A 210 -16.01 -2.81 -10.36
CA ILE A 210 -15.27 -3.04 -9.11
C ILE A 210 -16.07 -2.51 -7.92
N LEU A 211 -16.61 -1.29 -8.01
CA LEU A 211 -17.41 -0.68 -6.95
C LEU A 211 -18.71 -1.45 -6.70
N ASP A 212 -19.42 -1.85 -7.76
CA ASP A 212 -20.67 -2.60 -7.63
C ASP A 212 -20.42 -3.95 -6.94
N SER A 213 -19.40 -4.68 -7.38
CA SER A 213 -18.98 -5.92 -6.73
C SER A 213 -18.52 -5.69 -5.28
N ALA A 214 -17.77 -4.62 -5.02
CA ALA A 214 -17.28 -4.30 -3.68
C ALA A 214 -18.42 -4.02 -2.69
N ARG A 215 -19.47 -3.31 -3.12
CA ARG A 215 -20.67 -3.06 -2.31
C ARG A 215 -21.37 -4.37 -1.95
N GLU A 216 -21.52 -5.27 -2.92
CA GLU A 216 -22.12 -6.59 -2.69
C GLU A 216 -21.28 -7.42 -1.71
N ILE A 217 -19.95 -7.47 -1.89
CA ILE A 217 -19.03 -8.14 -0.96
C ILE A 217 -19.24 -7.61 0.47
N VAL A 218 -19.17 -6.30 0.67
CA VAL A 218 -19.33 -5.68 2.00
C VAL A 218 -20.68 -6.02 2.62
N SER A 219 -21.76 -6.08 1.84
CA SER A 219 -23.09 -6.45 2.34
C SER A 219 -23.24 -7.91 2.74
N LEU A 220 -22.37 -8.79 2.23
CA LEU A 220 -22.42 -10.24 2.46
C LEU A 220 -21.53 -10.70 3.61
N LEU A 221 -20.58 -9.87 4.04
CA LEU A 221 -19.65 -10.20 5.12
C LEU A 221 -20.32 -10.04 6.51
N PRO A 222 -19.96 -10.88 7.50
CA PRO A 222 -20.54 -10.83 8.85
C PRO A 222 -20.19 -9.52 9.57
N PRO A 223 -21.17 -8.68 9.98
CA PRO A 223 -20.91 -7.36 10.58
C PRO A 223 -20.02 -7.36 11.83
N GLU A 224 -20.01 -8.44 12.59
CA GLU A 224 -19.17 -8.63 13.78
C GLU A 224 -17.67 -8.78 13.45
N GLU A 225 -17.33 -9.06 12.20
CA GLU A 225 -15.96 -9.21 11.70
C GLU A 225 -15.47 -7.98 10.93
N VAL A 226 -16.17 -6.84 11.00
CA VAL A 226 -15.75 -5.58 10.38
C VAL A 226 -14.33 -5.21 10.82
N GLY A 227 -13.52 -4.75 9.86
CA GLY A 227 -12.14 -4.35 10.13
C GLY A 227 -11.14 -5.51 10.19
N THR A 228 -11.50 -6.70 9.72
CA THR A 228 -10.58 -7.84 9.63
C THR A 228 -10.06 -8.05 8.22
N CYS A 229 -8.85 -8.59 8.09
CA CYS A 229 -8.37 -9.13 6.83
C CYS A 229 -9.07 -10.47 6.58
N VAL A 230 -9.68 -10.64 5.41
CA VAL A 230 -10.40 -11.86 5.06
C VAL A 230 -9.47 -12.81 4.33
N LEU A 231 -9.23 -13.97 4.92
CA LEU A 231 -8.37 -15.04 4.41
C LEU A 231 -9.19 -16.24 3.98
N ALA A 232 -8.68 -17.00 3.01
CA ALA A 232 -9.15 -18.34 2.73
C ALA A 232 -8.65 -19.30 3.84
N ALA A 233 -9.33 -20.42 4.02
CA ALA A 233 -8.90 -21.46 4.98
C ALA A 233 -7.47 -21.97 4.72
N SER A 234 -6.97 -21.86 3.48
CA SER A 234 -5.58 -22.19 3.12
C SER A 234 -4.53 -21.18 3.64
N GLY A 235 -4.96 -20.04 4.20
CA GLY A 235 -4.10 -18.99 4.74
C GLY A 235 -3.80 -17.84 3.77
N GLY A 236 -4.11 -17.99 2.48
CA GLY A 236 -3.99 -16.89 1.51
C GLY A 236 -5.11 -15.87 1.63
N LEU A 237 -4.96 -14.69 1.02
CA LEU A 237 -6.03 -13.70 0.92
C LEU A 237 -7.25 -14.30 0.20
N PHE A 238 -8.44 -14.13 0.76
CA PHE A 238 -9.66 -14.64 0.13
C PHE A 238 -10.03 -13.77 -1.08
N ARG A 239 -10.15 -14.37 -2.26
CA ARG A 239 -10.42 -13.65 -3.53
C ARG A 239 -11.77 -14.01 -4.17
N GLY A 240 -12.67 -14.64 -3.41
CA GLY A 240 -13.96 -15.08 -3.93
C GLY A 240 -14.83 -13.91 -4.42
N THR A 241 -15.70 -14.23 -5.36
CA THR A 241 -16.75 -13.34 -5.89
C THR A 241 -17.92 -13.26 -4.90
N PRO A 242 -18.83 -12.26 -5.03
CA PRO A 242 -20.03 -12.20 -4.21
C PRO A 242 -20.85 -13.51 -4.16
N ALA A 243 -20.95 -14.20 -5.30
CA ALA A 243 -21.67 -15.47 -5.40
C ALA A 243 -21.06 -16.59 -4.55
N GLU A 244 -19.74 -16.55 -4.30
CA GLU A 244 -19.00 -17.59 -3.58
C GLU A 244 -18.97 -17.34 -2.07
N ILE A 245 -19.17 -16.10 -1.60
CA ILE A 245 -19.06 -15.72 -0.18
C ILE A 245 -19.98 -16.57 0.70
N ARG A 246 -21.26 -16.71 0.32
CA ARG A 246 -22.22 -17.46 1.16
C ARG A 246 -21.85 -18.94 1.28
N GLY A 247 -21.32 -19.53 0.20
CA GLY A 247 -20.80 -20.89 0.24
C GLY A 247 -19.61 -21.00 1.17
N ALA A 248 -18.60 -20.14 0.97
CA ALA A 248 -17.38 -20.12 1.75
C ALA A 248 -17.63 -19.87 3.25
N LEU A 249 -18.59 -19.00 3.62
CA LEU A 249 -18.98 -18.80 5.01
C LEU A 249 -19.58 -20.07 5.65
N ARG A 250 -20.52 -20.73 4.95
CA ARG A 250 -21.17 -21.95 5.46
C ARG A 250 -20.20 -23.12 5.62
N GLU A 251 -19.23 -23.21 4.71
CA GLU A 251 -18.23 -24.28 4.69
C GLU A 251 -17.01 -23.98 5.58
N GLY A 252 -16.98 -22.82 6.25
CA GLY A 252 -15.82 -22.40 7.04
C GLY A 252 -14.58 -22.11 6.19
N GLY A 253 -14.75 -21.84 4.90
CA GLY A 253 -13.70 -21.50 3.94
C GLY A 253 -13.10 -20.11 4.10
N MET A 254 -13.61 -19.30 5.06
CA MET A 254 -13.15 -17.95 5.35
C MET A 254 -12.64 -17.83 6.79
N VAL A 255 -11.51 -17.15 6.96
CA VAL A 255 -10.89 -16.82 8.25
C VAL A 255 -10.76 -15.31 8.37
N PHE A 256 -11.17 -14.75 9.51
CA PHE A 256 -11.16 -13.32 9.78
C PHE A 256 -9.99 -12.95 10.67
N HIS A 257 -8.97 -12.35 10.06
CA HIS A 257 -7.70 -12.03 10.70
C HIS A 257 -7.68 -10.59 11.21
N ARG A 258 -7.63 -10.43 12.54
CA ARG A 258 -7.59 -9.10 13.19
C ARG A 258 -6.19 -8.50 13.13
N GLY A 259 -6.12 -7.23 12.74
CA GLY A 259 -4.91 -6.43 12.85
C GLY A 259 -4.58 -6.06 14.30
N ARG A 260 -3.32 -5.72 14.54
CA ARG A 260 -2.82 -5.27 15.85
C ARG A 260 -1.59 -4.38 15.68
N ILE A 261 -1.15 -3.76 16.77
CA ILE A 261 0.14 -3.08 16.81
C ILE A 261 1.24 -4.08 16.43
N ARG A 262 2.03 -3.71 15.42
CA ARG A 262 3.10 -4.50 14.79
C ARG A 262 2.65 -5.74 14.00
N GLY A 263 1.34 -5.97 13.88
CA GLY A 263 0.78 -7.05 13.09
C GLY A 263 0.82 -8.43 13.74
N ALA A 264 0.13 -9.37 13.10
CA ALA A 264 -0.04 -10.74 13.60
C ALA A 264 0.10 -11.77 12.49
N LEU A 265 0.68 -12.93 12.80
CA LEU A 265 0.49 -14.09 11.96
C LEU A 265 -0.94 -14.61 12.13
N PRO A 266 -1.65 -14.99 11.04
CA PRO A 266 -2.98 -15.55 11.13
C PRO A 266 -3.04 -16.83 11.95
N GLN A 267 -4.12 -16.98 12.72
CA GLN A 267 -4.44 -18.23 13.39
C GLN A 267 -5.43 -19.01 12.51
N LEU A 268 -4.89 -19.94 11.72
CA LEU A 268 -5.70 -20.82 10.88
C LEU A 268 -6.23 -21.97 11.75
N LYS A 269 -7.50 -22.34 11.55
CA LYS A 269 -8.05 -23.56 12.14
C LYS A 269 -7.40 -24.74 11.40
N ALA A 270 -6.71 -25.61 12.15
CA ALA A 270 -6.11 -26.84 11.64
C ALA A 270 -7.18 -27.85 11.21
#